data_AF-W2YEV6-F1
#
_entry.id   AF-W2YEV6-F1
#
_cell.length_a   1.000
_cell.length_b   1.000
_cell.length_c   1.000
_cell.angle_alpha   90.00
_cell.angle_beta   90.00
_cell.angle_gamma   90.00
#
_symmetry.space_group_name_H-M   'P 1'
#
loop_
_entity.id
_entity.type
_entity.pdbx_description
1 polymer ?
#
loop_
_entity_poly.entity_id
_entity_poly.type
_entity_poly.pdbx_seq_one_letter_code
_entity_poly.pdbx_strand_id
1 'polypeptide(L)'
;MYLYDRYEDTIYCHEAIVAERVRAYADAVHRTGSPMKNVFAFIDGTKNRICRPSSRPGRGENLQKQVYSGHKRAHCLNYQAVVAPDGLTLHFWGPIEGRRHYSTLLCESKLMKYMEERASIFDGYVLYGDPAYGIHKFLVSGFRKTAPTDTEQRFNKLMSSVREAVEWQFGSMKSLWAFIDFNKSLRLRLSPIGKYVLVSMLLTNCQCCYNGDNQISAFFGLAPPSLDAYLAK
;
A
#
# COMPACT_ATOMS: atom_id res chain seq x y z
N MET A 1 -20.57 -5.87 4.07
CA MET A 1 -19.84 -7.01 3.48
C MET A 1 -19.01 -7.59 4.61
N TYR A 2 -19.43 -8.73 5.15
CA TYR A 2 -19.01 -9.22 6.47
C TYR A 2 -17.50 -9.10 6.77
N LEU A 3 -16.64 -9.55 5.84
CA LEU A 3 -15.19 -9.49 6.04
C LEU A 3 -14.65 -8.07 6.19
N TYR A 4 -15.14 -7.12 5.38
CA TYR A 4 -14.74 -5.73 5.51
C TYR A 4 -15.20 -5.17 6.85
N ASP A 5 -16.48 -5.36 7.19
CA ASP A 5 -17.05 -4.78 8.40
C ASP A 5 -16.42 -5.39 9.68
N ARG A 6 -15.85 -6.61 9.60
CA ARG A 6 -15.16 -7.28 10.72
C ARG A 6 -13.69 -6.86 10.88
N TYR A 7 -13.01 -6.55 9.77
CA TYR A 7 -11.55 -6.36 9.71
C TYR A 7 -11.17 -4.98 9.15
N GLU A 8 -12.06 -4.00 9.15
CA GLU A 8 -11.76 -2.67 8.59
C GLU A 8 -10.60 -1.98 9.31
N ASP A 9 -10.51 -2.11 10.63
CA ASP A 9 -9.40 -1.58 11.42
C ASP A 9 -8.08 -2.28 11.08
N THR A 10 -8.11 -3.61 10.96
CA THR A 10 -6.96 -4.43 10.55
C THR A 10 -6.49 -4.09 9.13
N ILE A 11 -7.43 -3.88 8.21
CA ILE A 11 -7.15 -3.45 6.83
C ILE A 11 -6.55 -2.05 6.83
N TYR A 12 -7.10 -1.14 7.64
CA TYR A 12 -6.60 0.21 7.76
C TYR A 12 -5.18 0.20 8.29
N CYS A 13 -4.95 -0.32 9.49
CA CYS A 13 -3.60 -0.51 10.02
C CYS A 13 -3.56 -1.68 11.00
N HIS A 14 -2.72 -2.68 10.72
CA HIS A 14 -2.57 -3.84 11.60
C HIS A 14 -1.66 -3.54 12.80
N GLU A 15 -2.11 -2.68 13.70
CA GLU A 15 -1.30 -2.12 14.79
C GLU A 15 -0.56 -3.16 15.64
N ALA A 16 -1.23 -4.25 16.05
CA ALA A 16 -0.64 -5.29 16.89
C ALA A 16 0.60 -5.95 16.25
N ILE A 17 0.50 -6.33 14.97
CA ILE A 17 1.60 -6.95 14.21
C ILE A 17 2.75 -5.95 14.03
N VAL A 18 2.43 -4.68 13.74
CA VAL A 18 3.46 -3.65 13.62
C VAL A 18 4.17 -3.42 14.94
N ALA A 19 3.43 -3.29 16.04
CA ALA A 19 3.98 -3.07 17.37
C ALA A 19 4.97 -4.17 17.78
N GLU A 20 4.62 -5.43 17.49
CA GLU A 20 5.47 -6.58 17.80
C GLU A 20 6.72 -6.64 16.90
N ARG A 21 6.59 -6.29 15.61
CA ARG A 21 7.57 -6.65 14.58
C ARG A 21 8.34 -5.48 13.96
N VAL A 22 8.02 -4.23 14.27
CA VAL A 22 8.61 -3.03 13.65
C VAL A 22 10.14 -3.03 13.64
N ARG A 23 10.76 -3.50 14.73
CA ARG A 23 12.22 -3.64 14.82
C ARG A 23 12.77 -4.69 13.87
N ALA A 24 12.16 -5.87 13.84
CA ALA A 24 12.56 -6.96 12.95
C ALA A 24 12.42 -6.55 11.47
N TYR A 25 11.40 -5.74 11.16
CA TYR A 25 11.23 -5.15 9.85
C TYR A 25 12.36 -4.20 9.48
N ALA A 26 12.67 -3.23 10.35
CA ALA A 26 13.75 -2.29 10.10
C ALA A 26 15.11 -3.00 9.92
N ASP A 27 15.39 -4.00 10.76
CA ASP A 27 16.61 -4.80 10.66
C ASP A 27 16.65 -5.60 9.34
N ALA A 28 15.52 -6.16 8.90
CA ALA A 28 15.45 -6.91 7.63
C ALA A 28 15.69 -5.99 6.43
N VAL A 29 15.07 -4.82 6.38
CA VAL A 29 15.30 -3.83 5.31
C VAL A 29 16.76 -3.40 5.25
N HIS A 30 17.39 -3.16 6.40
CA HIS A 30 18.79 -2.79 6.46
C HIS A 30 19.72 -3.91 5.96
N ARG A 31 19.49 -5.15 6.40
CA ARG A 31 20.28 -6.32 5.98
C ARG A 31 20.19 -6.58 4.47
N THR A 32 19.05 -6.29 3.85
CA THR A 32 18.84 -6.47 2.39
C THR A 32 19.40 -5.32 1.55
N GLY A 33 20.17 -4.40 2.15
CA GLY A 33 20.97 -3.41 1.43
C GLY A 33 20.45 -1.97 1.52
N SER A 34 19.46 -1.70 2.36
CA SER A 34 19.07 -0.31 2.64
C SER A 34 20.19 0.43 3.39
N PRO A 35 20.61 1.62 2.94
CA PRO A 35 21.52 2.48 3.70
C PRO A 35 20.90 3.04 4.99
N MET A 36 19.59 2.91 5.19
CA MET A 36 18.88 3.39 6.37
C MET A 36 18.60 2.24 7.34
N LYS A 37 18.84 2.47 8.64
CA LYS A 37 18.62 1.46 9.70
C LYS A 37 17.20 1.42 10.25
N ASN A 38 16.40 2.44 9.94
CA ASN A 38 15.11 2.66 10.57
C ASN A 38 13.92 2.64 9.60
N VAL A 39 14.15 2.26 8.34
CA VAL A 39 13.06 2.04 7.38
C VAL A 39 12.44 0.69 7.66
N PHE A 40 11.20 0.65 8.12
CA PHE A 40 10.53 -0.61 8.47
C PHE A 40 9.59 -1.12 7.39
N ALA A 41 9.04 -0.25 6.55
CA ALA A 41 8.11 -0.65 5.50
C ALA A 41 8.07 0.36 4.37
N PHE A 42 7.44 -0.04 3.27
CA PHE A 42 7.41 0.72 2.03
C PHE A 42 6.00 1.16 1.70
N ILE A 43 5.80 2.45 1.42
CA ILE A 43 4.50 3.02 1.07
C ILE A 43 4.42 3.30 -0.44
N ASP A 44 3.33 2.87 -1.06
CA ASP A 44 3.03 3.26 -2.44
C ASP A 44 1.53 3.29 -2.74
N GLY A 45 1.17 4.02 -3.81
CA GLY A 45 -0.17 4.07 -4.35
C GLY A 45 -0.36 3.08 -5.50
N THR A 46 -1.52 2.45 -5.57
CA THR A 46 -1.93 1.64 -6.72
C THR A 46 -3.25 2.14 -7.32
N LYS A 47 -3.41 1.92 -8.62
CA LYS A 47 -4.62 2.29 -9.36
C LYS A 47 -5.35 1.05 -9.83
N ASN A 48 -6.52 0.77 -9.24
CA ASN A 48 -7.38 -0.30 -9.70
C ASN A 48 -8.29 0.18 -10.82
N ARG A 49 -8.15 -0.40 -12.02
CA ARG A 49 -8.95 -0.01 -13.20
C ARG A 49 -10.40 -0.42 -12.99
N ILE A 50 -11.32 0.41 -13.47
CA ILE A 50 -12.76 0.16 -13.40
C ILE A 50 -13.39 0.34 -14.78
N CYS A 51 -14.61 -0.15 -14.92
CA CYS A 51 -15.43 0.10 -16.10
C CYS A 51 -15.69 1.60 -16.22
N ARG A 52 -15.71 2.11 -17.46
CA ARG A 52 -16.08 3.51 -17.73
C ARG A 52 -17.46 3.78 -17.13
N PRO A 53 -17.59 4.70 -16.16
CA PRO A 53 -18.89 5.01 -15.59
C PRO A 53 -19.81 5.63 -16.66
N SER A 54 -21.07 5.22 -16.71
CA SER A 54 -22.08 5.92 -17.50
C SER A 54 -22.51 7.23 -16.80
N SER A 55 -22.91 8.22 -17.59
CA SER A 55 -23.58 9.42 -17.08
C SER A 55 -24.89 9.02 -16.40
N ARG A 56 -25.27 9.72 -15.33
CA ARG A 56 -26.61 9.55 -14.74
C ARG A 56 -27.65 10.26 -15.60
N PRO A 57 -28.81 9.65 -15.88
CA PRO A 57 -29.94 10.39 -16.45
C PRO A 57 -30.31 11.57 -15.53
N GLY A 58 -30.49 12.77 -16.08
CA GLY A 58 -31.00 13.94 -15.35
C GLY A 58 -30.03 14.62 -14.37
N ARG A 59 -28.74 14.23 -14.29
CA ARG A 59 -27.73 14.92 -13.48
C ARG A 59 -26.47 15.24 -14.29
N GLY A 60 -25.98 16.47 -14.21
CA GLY A 60 -24.74 16.94 -14.84
C GLY A 60 -23.43 16.43 -14.19
N GLU A 61 -23.50 15.43 -13.31
CA GLU A 61 -22.33 14.85 -12.63
C GLU A 61 -21.43 14.09 -13.62
N ASN A 62 -20.26 14.64 -13.92
CA ASN A 62 -19.27 13.98 -14.76
C ASN A 62 -18.35 13.06 -13.94
N LEU A 63 -18.92 11.97 -13.43
CA LEU A 63 -18.18 10.94 -12.70
C LEU A 63 -17.05 10.31 -13.53
N GLN A 64 -17.17 10.31 -14.86
CA GLN A 64 -16.09 9.88 -15.75
C GLN A 64 -14.83 10.74 -15.55
N LYS A 65 -14.97 12.07 -15.58
CA LYS A 65 -13.84 13.01 -15.35
C LYS A 65 -13.22 12.86 -13.97
N GLN A 66 -14.01 12.49 -12.96
CA GLN A 66 -13.52 12.30 -11.59
C GLN A 66 -12.58 11.10 -11.48
N VAL A 67 -12.97 9.96 -12.06
CA VAL A 67 -12.22 8.70 -11.92
C VAL A 67 -11.25 8.44 -13.08
N TYR A 68 -11.25 9.28 -14.10
CA TYR A 68 -10.29 9.19 -15.20
C TYR A 68 -8.90 9.69 -14.76
N SER A 69 -7.90 8.82 -14.85
CA SER A 69 -6.51 9.20 -14.67
C SER A 69 -5.86 9.49 -16.02
N GLY A 70 -5.40 10.73 -16.20
CA GLY A 70 -4.60 11.10 -17.39
C GLY A 70 -3.33 10.27 -17.53
N HIS A 71 -2.61 10.05 -16.41
CA HIS A 71 -1.37 9.26 -16.40
C HIS A 71 -1.57 7.81 -16.85
N LYS A 72 -2.62 7.12 -16.37
CA LYS A 72 -2.90 5.73 -16.78
C LYS A 72 -3.79 5.63 -18.03
N ARG A 73 -4.30 6.75 -18.53
CA ARG A 73 -5.26 6.85 -19.65
C ARG A 73 -6.46 5.91 -19.48
N ALA A 74 -6.95 5.78 -18.24
CA ALA A 74 -7.99 4.83 -17.86
C ALA A 74 -8.83 5.35 -16.69
N HIS A 75 -10.05 4.82 -16.56
CA HIS A 75 -10.88 5.02 -15.39
C HIS A 75 -10.40 4.10 -14.27
N CYS A 76 -10.11 4.64 -13.10
CA CYS A 76 -9.56 3.88 -11.98
C CYS A 76 -9.90 4.51 -10.63
N LEU A 77 -9.74 3.70 -9.59
CA LEU A 77 -9.75 4.11 -8.19
C LEU A 77 -8.34 3.97 -7.63
N ASN A 78 -7.93 4.93 -6.81
CA ASN A 78 -6.63 4.95 -6.18
C ASN A 78 -6.71 4.34 -4.78
N TYR A 79 -5.68 3.57 -4.42
CA TYR A 79 -5.49 2.98 -3.09
C TYR A 79 -4.05 3.22 -2.64
N GLN A 80 -3.80 3.22 -1.35
CA GLN A 80 -2.49 3.34 -0.73
C GLN A 80 -2.20 2.10 0.10
N ALA A 81 -1.00 1.54 -0.02
CA ALA A 81 -0.54 0.40 0.76
C ALA A 81 0.77 0.72 1.49
N VAL A 82 0.95 0.12 2.67
CA VAL A 82 2.23 -0.02 3.34
C VAL A 82 2.58 -1.50 3.40
N VAL A 83 3.69 -1.89 2.79
CA VAL A 83 4.13 -3.29 2.68
C VAL A 83 5.37 -3.53 3.53
N ALA A 84 5.31 -4.55 4.36
CA ALA A 84 6.36 -4.97 5.27
C ALA A 84 7.29 -6.04 4.65
N PRO A 85 8.50 -6.18 5.20
CA PRO A 85 9.47 -7.20 4.78
C PRO A 85 9.01 -8.64 4.93
N ASP A 86 8.05 -8.93 5.80
CA ASP A 86 7.48 -10.28 5.93
C ASP A 86 6.40 -10.61 4.90
N GLY A 87 6.20 -9.71 3.92
CA GLY A 87 5.25 -9.91 2.83
C GLY A 87 3.82 -9.49 3.16
N LEU A 88 3.58 -8.94 4.35
CA LEU A 88 2.27 -8.41 4.71
C LEU A 88 2.08 -6.97 4.26
N THR A 89 0.85 -6.65 3.88
CA THR A 89 0.39 -5.26 3.79
C THR A 89 -0.15 -4.81 5.15
N LEU A 90 0.59 -3.96 5.83
CA LEU A 90 0.28 -3.47 7.18
C LEU A 90 -0.80 -2.39 7.20
N HIS A 91 -0.90 -1.59 6.14
CA HIS A 91 -1.93 -0.57 5.96
C HIS A 91 -2.43 -0.61 4.53
N PHE A 92 -3.75 -0.59 4.34
CA PHE A 92 -4.37 -0.48 3.03
C PHE A 92 -5.62 0.40 3.06
N TRP A 93 -5.58 1.50 2.29
CA TRP A 93 -6.62 2.52 2.35
C TRP A 93 -7.06 3.04 0.98
N GLY A 94 -8.33 3.42 0.89
CA GLY A 94 -9.00 3.91 -0.30
C GLY A 94 -10.47 3.45 -0.32
N PRO A 95 -11.19 3.56 -1.44
CA PRO A 95 -10.76 4.19 -2.71
C PRO A 95 -10.83 5.72 -2.71
N ILE A 96 -9.92 6.35 -3.45
CA ILE A 96 -10.03 7.76 -3.91
C ILE A 96 -10.20 7.83 -5.43
N GLU A 97 -10.71 8.95 -5.96
CA GLU A 97 -10.87 9.11 -7.40
C GLU A 97 -9.53 9.08 -8.15
N GLY A 98 -9.48 8.34 -9.27
CA GLY A 98 -8.25 8.06 -10.02
C GLY A 98 -7.46 9.28 -10.52
N ARG A 99 -8.11 10.45 -10.63
CA ARG A 99 -7.46 11.71 -11.02
C ARG A 99 -6.54 12.29 -9.96
N ARG A 100 -6.71 11.91 -8.69
CA ARG A 100 -5.94 12.47 -7.57
C ARG A 100 -4.50 11.95 -7.56
N HIS A 101 -3.61 12.75 -6.98
CA HIS A 101 -2.19 12.43 -6.80
C HIS A 101 -1.97 11.61 -5.52
N TYR A 102 -0.79 10.99 -5.40
CA TYR A 102 -0.41 10.21 -4.22
C TYR A 102 -0.35 11.04 -2.93
N SER A 103 0.03 12.32 -3.02
CA SER A 103 -0.05 13.24 -1.87
C SER A 103 -1.46 13.41 -1.32
N THR A 104 -2.49 13.36 -2.18
CA THR A 104 -3.89 13.36 -1.74
C THR A 104 -4.23 12.08 -0.99
N LEU A 105 -3.77 10.90 -1.45
CA LEU A 105 -3.98 9.64 -0.71
C LEU A 105 -3.39 9.73 0.68
N LEU A 106 -2.16 10.24 0.82
CA LEU A 106 -1.49 10.35 2.11
C LEU A 106 -2.20 11.32 3.06
N CYS A 107 -2.65 12.46 2.54
CA CYS A 107 -3.40 13.44 3.33
C CYS A 107 -4.72 12.86 3.84
N GLU A 108 -5.50 12.27 2.94
CA GLU A 108 -6.84 11.78 3.24
C GLU A 108 -6.84 10.47 4.05
N SER A 109 -5.82 9.62 3.90
CA SER A 109 -5.68 8.41 4.71
C SER A 109 -5.36 8.69 6.17
N LYS A 110 -4.88 9.91 6.48
CA LYS A 110 -4.48 10.34 7.83
C LYS A 110 -3.41 9.45 8.47
N LEU A 111 -2.69 8.65 7.68
CA LEU A 111 -1.71 7.68 8.17
C LEU A 111 -0.60 8.37 9.00
N MET A 112 -0.13 9.55 8.59
CA MET A 112 0.90 10.29 9.34
C MET A 112 0.40 10.70 10.74
N LYS A 113 -0.85 11.17 10.85
CA LYS A 113 -1.48 11.50 12.13
C LYS A 113 -1.70 10.24 12.97
N TYR A 114 -2.12 9.14 12.34
CA TYR A 114 -2.28 7.85 13.02
C TYR A 114 -0.96 7.41 13.66
N MET A 115 0.15 7.46 12.92
CA MET A 115 1.48 7.11 13.44
C MET A 115 1.93 8.06 14.56
N GLU A 116 1.61 9.35 14.47
CA GLU A 116 1.94 10.33 15.51
C GLU A 116 1.24 10.04 16.84
N GLU A 117 -0.05 9.69 16.78
CA GLU A 117 -0.84 9.30 17.95
C GLU A 117 -0.35 7.99 18.59
N ARG A 118 0.39 7.15 17.86
CA ARG A 118 1.05 5.92 18.36
C ARG A 118 2.57 6.06 18.37
N ALA A 119 3.06 7.21 18.83
CA ALA A 119 4.50 7.48 18.95
C ALA A 119 5.28 6.37 19.67
N SER A 120 4.68 5.68 20.66
CA SER A 120 5.30 4.54 21.35
C SER A 120 5.68 3.36 20.43
N ILE A 121 5.01 3.22 19.28
CA ILE A 121 5.29 2.18 18.27
C ILE A 121 6.21 2.72 17.18
N PHE A 122 5.96 3.94 16.70
CA PHE A 122 6.54 4.44 15.46
C PHE A 122 7.72 5.41 15.63
N ASP A 123 7.90 6.02 16.80
CA ASP A 123 9.01 6.97 16.97
C ASP A 123 10.36 6.26 16.77
N GLY A 124 11.22 6.92 15.98
CA GLY A 124 12.50 6.36 15.54
C GLY A 124 12.42 5.58 14.23
N TYR A 125 11.24 5.13 13.79
CA TYR A 125 11.03 4.40 12.55
C TYR A 125 10.38 5.26 11.46
N VAL A 126 10.66 4.93 10.19
CA VAL A 126 10.12 5.64 9.04
C VAL A 126 9.63 4.68 7.96
N LEU A 127 8.61 5.11 7.22
CA LEU A 127 8.23 4.53 5.95
C LEU A 127 9.13 5.07 4.85
N TYR A 128 9.39 4.26 3.82
CA TYR A 128 10.03 4.73 2.60
C TYR A 128 9.05 4.71 1.42
N GLY A 129 8.92 5.84 0.72
CA GLY A 129 7.94 6.00 -0.35
C GLY A 129 8.48 6.63 -1.62
N ASP A 130 7.62 6.64 -2.64
CA ASP A 130 7.88 7.37 -3.88
C ASP A 130 8.10 8.88 -3.61
N PRO A 131 9.03 9.55 -4.32
CA PRO A 131 9.27 10.99 -4.17
C PRO A 131 8.04 11.90 -4.34
N ALA A 132 6.95 11.43 -4.96
CA ALA A 132 5.69 12.16 -5.04
C ALA A 132 4.98 12.33 -3.69
N TYR A 133 5.34 11.54 -2.67
CA TYR A 133 4.79 11.70 -1.32
C TYR A 133 5.44 12.85 -0.54
N GLY A 134 6.66 13.26 -0.89
CA GLY A 134 7.42 14.23 -0.11
C GLY A 134 8.02 13.64 1.17
N ILE A 135 8.46 14.52 2.07
CA ILE A 135 9.11 14.15 3.34
C ILE A 135 8.24 14.60 4.51
N HIS A 136 8.00 13.70 5.45
CA HIS A 136 7.24 13.92 6.70
C HIS A 136 7.96 13.24 7.88
N LYS A 137 7.50 13.48 9.12
CA LYS A 137 8.10 12.90 10.34
C LYS A 137 8.34 11.38 10.23
N PHE A 138 7.34 10.65 9.72
CA PHE A 138 7.37 9.19 9.59
C PHE A 138 7.52 8.69 8.15
N LEU A 139 7.84 9.56 7.19
CA LEU A 139 7.95 9.18 5.78
C LEU A 139 9.13 9.89 5.12
N VAL A 140 10.04 9.09 4.59
CA VAL A 140 11.17 9.55 3.79
C VAL A 140 11.00 9.08 2.36
N SER A 141 11.47 9.88 1.41
CA SER A 141 11.47 9.55 0.00
C SER A 141 12.86 9.73 -0.61
N GLY A 142 13.09 9.11 -1.77
CA GLY A 142 14.34 9.29 -2.52
C GLY A 142 14.60 10.74 -2.94
N PHE A 143 15.85 11.04 -3.26
CA PHE A 143 16.26 12.37 -3.72
C PHE A 143 15.66 12.67 -5.10
N ARG A 144 14.89 13.76 -5.20
CA ARG A 144 14.28 14.24 -6.45
C ARG A 144 15.02 15.46 -6.98
N LYS A 145 16.22 15.25 -7.52
CA LYS A 145 17.05 16.30 -8.13
C LYS A 145 17.25 16.01 -9.62
N THR A 146 17.27 17.06 -10.44
CA THR A 146 17.53 16.97 -11.89
C THR A 146 18.97 16.52 -12.19
N ALA A 147 19.92 16.89 -11.33
CA ALA A 147 21.31 16.46 -11.36
C ALA A 147 21.72 15.95 -9.96
N PRO A 148 21.37 14.71 -9.61
CA PRO A 148 21.76 14.11 -8.34
C PRO A 148 23.25 13.79 -8.33
N THR A 149 23.90 14.01 -7.19
CA THR A 149 25.29 13.58 -6.96
C THR A 149 25.41 12.06 -7.02
N ASP A 150 26.61 11.53 -7.25
CA ASP A 150 26.86 10.08 -7.30
C ASP A 150 26.40 9.37 -6.02
N THR A 151 26.56 10.02 -4.86
CA THR A 151 26.09 9.52 -3.56
C THR A 151 24.56 9.43 -3.50
N GLU A 152 23.85 10.45 -3.99
CA GLU A 152 22.38 10.46 -4.05
C GLU A 152 21.84 9.43 -5.03
N GLN A 153 22.51 9.26 -6.19
CA GLN A 153 22.17 8.21 -7.16
C GLN A 153 22.35 6.82 -6.56
N ARG A 154 23.48 6.58 -5.88
CA ARG A 154 23.74 5.33 -5.19
C ARG A 154 22.70 5.06 -4.10
N PHE A 155 22.35 6.07 -3.30
CA PHE A 155 21.30 5.97 -2.30
C PHE A 155 19.96 5.58 -2.93
N ASN A 156 19.52 6.31 -3.96
CA ASN A 156 18.26 6.04 -4.66
C ASN A 156 18.23 4.63 -5.28
N LYS A 157 19.36 4.17 -5.85
CA LYS A 157 19.48 2.82 -6.41
C LYS A 157 19.29 1.74 -5.35
N LEU A 158 19.99 1.87 -4.22
CA LEU A 158 19.88 0.92 -3.11
C LEU A 158 18.45 0.89 -2.53
N MET A 159 17.87 2.08 -2.30
CA MET A 159 16.51 2.17 -1.77
C MET A 159 15.44 1.72 -2.76
N SER A 160 15.63 1.93 -4.07
CA SER A 160 14.69 1.46 -5.09
C SER A 160 14.63 -0.06 -5.13
N SER A 161 15.77 -0.75 -4.97
CA SER A 161 15.83 -2.22 -5.00
C SER A 161 15.00 -2.85 -3.88
N VAL A 162 15.09 -2.32 -2.65
CA VAL A 162 14.27 -2.85 -1.55
C VAL A 162 12.79 -2.44 -1.66
N ARG A 163 12.50 -1.29 -2.28
CA ARG A 163 11.12 -0.78 -2.47
C ARG A 163 10.31 -1.60 -3.48
N GLU A 164 10.96 -2.35 -4.39
CA GLU A 164 10.28 -3.21 -5.38
C GLU A 164 9.27 -4.19 -4.75
N ALA A 165 9.47 -4.53 -3.47
CA ALA A 165 8.55 -5.33 -2.67
C ALA A 165 7.08 -4.85 -2.72
N VAL A 166 6.83 -3.54 -2.77
CA VAL A 166 5.46 -3.01 -2.86
C VAL A 166 4.81 -3.36 -4.19
N GLU A 167 5.58 -3.32 -5.27
CA GLU A 167 5.12 -3.65 -6.61
C GLU A 167 4.82 -5.15 -6.73
N TRP A 168 5.68 -6.00 -6.13
CA TRP A 168 5.43 -7.44 -6.03
C TRP A 168 4.13 -7.73 -5.26
N GLN A 169 3.84 -7.00 -4.19
CA GLN A 169 2.60 -7.19 -3.44
C GLN A 169 1.35 -6.84 -4.26
N PHE A 170 1.38 -5.73 -5.01
CA PHE A 170 0.29 -5.39 -5.91
C PHE A 170 0.12 -6.42 -7.03
N GLY A 171 1.23 -6.95 -7.56
CA GLY A 171 1.24 -8.05 -8.53
C GLY A 171 0.62 -9.33 -7.96
N SER A 172 0.99 -9.70 -6.74
CA SER A 172 0.46 -10.87 -6.01
C SER A 172 -1.05 -10.76 -5.80
N MET A 173 -1.53 -9.64 -5.25
CA MET A 173 -2.96 -9.40 -5.04
C MET A 173 -3.76 -9.55 -6.35
N LYS A 174 -3.27 -8.98 -7.46
CA LYS A 174 -3.97 -9.08 -8.75
C LYS A 174 -3.95 -10.48 -9.34
N SER A 175 -2.85 -11.22 -9.15
CA SER A 175 -2.72 -12.60 -9.61
C SER A 175 -3.66 -13.53 -8.86
N LEU A 176 -3.75 -13.40 -7.52
CA LEU A 176 -4.64 -14.20 -6.69
C LEU A 176 -6.12 -13.87 -6.95
N TRP A 177 -6.43 -12.59 -7.17
CA TRP A 177 -7.81 -12.10 -7.24
C TRP A 177 -8.13 -11.51 -8.61
N ALA A 178 -8.02 -12.30 -9.68
CA ALA A 178 -8.18 -11.82 -11.07
C ALA A 178 -9.45 -10.98 -11.34
N PHE A 179 -10.53 -11.19 -10.56
CA PHE A 179 -11.75 -10.40 -10.67
C PHE A 179 -11.57 -8.90 -10.36
N ILE A 180 -10.58 -8.52 -9.54
CA ILE A 180 -10.28 -7.10 -9.27
C ILE A 180 -9.51 -6.43 -10.41
N ASP A 181 -8.85 -7.21 -11.28
CA ASP A 181 -8.15 -6.71 -12.47
C ASP A 181 -9.05 -6.73 -13.72
N PHE A 182 -10.13 -7.53 -13.71
CA PHE A 182 -11.14 -7.55 -14.76
C PHE A 182 -12.06 -6.31 -14.71
N ASN A 183 -11.54 -5.17 -15.15
CA ASN A 183 -12.21 -3.87 -15.08
C ASN A 183 -13.63 -3.82 -15.65
N LYS A 184 -13.99 -4.66 -16.63
CA LYS A 184 -15.34 -4.69 -17.24
C LYS A 184 -16.44 -5.10 -16.25
N SER A 185 -16.12 -5.88 -15.21
CA SER A 185 -17.07 -6.25 -14.14
C SER A 185 -17.14 -5.20 -13.03
N LEU A 186 -16.10 -4.37 -12.88
CA LEU A 186 -16.00 -3.36 -11.83
C LEU A 186 -16.74 -2.08 -12.24
N ARG A 187 -18.07 -2.11 -12.11
CA ARG A 187 -18.95 -1.00 -12.47
C ARG A 187 -19.29 -0.15 -11.26
N LEU A 188 -18.81 1.10 -11.28
CA LEU A 188 -19.07 2.06 -10.20
C LEU A 188 -20.58 2.24 -10.02
N ARG A 189 -21.05 2.22 -8.76
CA ARG A 189 -22.47 2.28 -8.33
C ARG A 189 -23.29 1.00 -8.55
N LEU A 190 -22.73 -0.03 -9.19
CA LEU A 190 -23.39 -1.33 -9.36
C LEU A 190 -22.73 -2.42 -8.52
N SER A 191 -21.46 -2.23 -8.17
CA SER A 191 -20.69 -3.15 -7.34
C SER A 191 -19.96 -2.38 -6.23
N PRO A 192 -19.78 -2.97 -5.03
CA PRO A 192 -18.99 -2.39 -3.95
C PRO A 192 -17.47 -2.55 -4.20
N ILE A 193 -16.98 -1.97 -5.30
CA ILE A 193 -15.60 -2.11 -5.80
C ILE A 193 -14.56 -1.78 -4.73
N GLY A 194 -14.80 -0.73 -3.94
CA GLY A 194 -13.91 -0.33 -2.84
C GLY A 194 -13.70 -1.47 -1.85
N LYS A 195 -14.80 -2.05 -1.35
CA LYS A 195 -14.75 -3.16 -0.40
C LYS A 195 -14.09 -4.41 -1.01
N TYR A 196 -14.35 -4.69 -2.29
CA TYR A 196 -13.72 -5.81 -2.99
C TYR A 196 -12.20 -5.72 -2.98
N VAL A 197 -11.64 -4.57 -3.38
CA VAL A 197 -10.18 -4.39 -3.43
C VAL A 197 -9.57 -4.45 -2.03
N LEU A 198 -10.21 -3.83 -1.03
CA LEU A 198 -9.75 -3.85 0.36
C LEU A 198 -9.72 -5.29 0.94
N VAL A 199 -10.79 -6.06 0.73
CA VAL A 199 -10.84 -7.45 1.20
C VAL A 199 -9.94 -8.38 0.39
N SER A 200 -9.73 -8.13 -0.90
CA SER A 200 -8.70 -8.85 -1.65
C SER A 200 -7.30 -8.68 -1.05
N MET A 201 -6.96 -7.49 -0.54
CA MET A 201 -5.67 -7.31 0.15
C MET A 201 -5.62 -8.06 1.48
N LEU A 202 -6.69 -7.99 2.29
CA LEU A 202 -6.80 -8.79 3.52
C LEU A 202 -6.57 -10.28 3.24
N LEU A 203 -7.26 -10.84 2.24
CA LEU A 203 -7.13 -12.25 1.87
C LEU A 203 -5.75 -12.58 1.28
N THR A 204 -5.08 -11.62 0.65
CA THR A 204 -3.69 -11.76 0.19
C THR A 204 -2.73 -11.94 1.38
N ASN A 205 -2.92 -11.16 2.45
CA ASN A 205 -2.17 -11.34 3.69
C ASN A 205 -2.48 -12.70 4.33
N CYS A 206 -3.76 -13.11 4.40
CA CYS A 206 -4.12 -14.43 4.91
C CYS A 206 -3.44 -15.56 4.13
N GLN A 207 -3.37 -15.45 2.80
CA GLN A 207 -2.68 -16.43 1.96
C GLN A 207 -1.18 -16.48 2.27
N CYS A 208 -0.54 -15.33 2.48
CA CYS A 208 0.87 -15.26 2.87
C CYS A 208 1.11 -15.94 4.22
N CYS A 209 0.30 -15.64 5.24
CA CYS A 209 0.41 -16.26 6.56
C CYS A 209 0.11 -17.77 6.52
N TYR A 210 -0.85 -18.20 5.70
CA TYR A 210 -1.19 -19.62 5.54
C TYR A 210 -0.08 -20.42 4.88
N ASN A 211 0.55 -19.86 3.84
CA ASN A 211 1.67 -20.49 3.15
C ASN A 211 2.95 -20.45 3.99
N GLY A 212 3.09 -19.46 4.86
CA GLY A 212 4.30 -19.22 5.66
C GLY A 212 5.39 -18.44 4.93
N ASP A 213 5.14 -18.04 3.67
CA ASP A 213 6.04 -17.19 2.89
C ASP A 213 5.32 -16.54 1.68
N ASN A 214 6.04 -15.62 1.03
CA ASN A 214 5.81 -15.15 -0.33
C ASN A 214 7.14 -14.62 -0.91
N GLN A 215 7.12 -14.08 -2.13
CA GLN A 215 8.31 -13.52 -2.79
C GLN A 215 9.02 -12.44 -1.94
N ILE A 216 8.25 -11.62 -1.21
CA ILE A 216 8.77 -10.51 -0.40
C ILE A 216 9.45 -11.06 0.86
N SER A 217 8.76 -11.95 1.59
CA SER A 217 9.29 -12.57 2.80
C SER A 217 10.58 -13.36 2.53
N ALA A 218 10.65 -14.03 1.36
CA ALA A 218 11.85 -14.73 0.91
C ALA A 218 12.99 -13.76 0.58
N PHE A 219 12.70 -12.64 -0.10
CA PHE A 219 13.69 -11.61 -0.43
C PHE A 219 14.32 -10.94 0.80
N PHE A 220 13.52 -10.67 1.83
CA PHE A 220 14.01 -10.08 3.08
C PHE A 220 14.46 -11.11 4.13
N GLY A 221 14.23 -12.40 3.88
CA GLY A 221 14.54 -13.48 4.81
C GLY A 221 13.79 -13.35 6.14
N LEU A 222 12.52 -12.94 6.09
CA LEU A 222 11.67 -12.75 7.27
C LEU A 222 10.30 -13.38 7.05
N ALA A 223 9.99 -14.49 7.74
CA ALA A 223 8.71 -15.16 7.60
C ALA A 223 7.55 -14.36 8.22
N PRO A 224 6.34 -14.38 7.63
CA PRO A 224 5.13 -13.83 8.23
C PRO A 224 4.74 -14.55 9.53
N PRO A 225 3.89 -13.92 10.37
CA PRO A 225 3.21 -14.62 11.47
C PRO A 225 2.29 -15.74 10.96
N SER A 226 1.84 -16.61 11.87
CA SER A 226 0.81 -17.60 11.53
C SER A 226 -0.51 -16.92 11.17
N LEU A 227 -1.36 -17.63 10.44
CA LEU A 227 -2.69 -17.14 10.10
C LEU A 227 -3.53 -16.81 11.34
N ASP A 228 -3.43 -17.64 12.39
CA ASP A 228 -4.16 -17.41 13.65
C ASP A 228 -3.68 -16.15 14.36
N ALA A 229 -2.35 -15.92 14.40
CA ALA A 229 -1.79 -14.70 14.97
C ALA A 229 -2.17 -13.45 14.16
N TYR A 230 -2.23 -13.57 12.83
CA TYR A 230 -2.68 -12.48 11.95
C TYR A 230 -4.17 -12.15 12.12
N LEU A 231 -5.02 -13.14 12.37
CA LEU A 231 -6.46 -12.92 12.54
C LEU A 231 -6.88 -12.68 14.00
N ALA A 232 -5.95 -12.80 14.95
CA ALA A 232 -6.17 -12.49 16.34
C ALA A 232 -6.47 -10.99 16.50
N LYS A 233 -7.52 -10.69 17.29
CA LYS A 233 -7.90 -9.32 17.64
C LYS A 233 -7.31 -8.93 18.99
#